data_AF-A0A662SDE5-F1
#
_entry.id   AF-A0A662SDE5-F1
#
_cell.length_a   1.000
_cell.length_b   1.000
_cell.length_c   1.000
_cell.angle_alpha   90.00
_cell.angle_beta   90.00
_cell.angle_gamma   90.00
#
_symmetry.space_group_name_H-M   'P 1'
#
loop_
_entity.id
_entity.type
_entity.pdbx_description
1 polymer ?
#
loop_
_entity_poly.entity_id
_entity_poly.type
_entity_poly.pdbx_seq_one_letter_code
_entity_poly.pdbx_strand_id
1 'polypeptide(L)'
;MGFILLAGITLMMGLFAKVKPLKDASKGLVGLRVPIGIVAFFSGLAAFRGGARFVFPAIMGIIAGIFLVLDLIKLIPKAETAISKAEATLTVVQVPVGILAAVAAIIGMFM
;
A
#
# COMPACT_ATOMS: atom_id res chain seq x y z
N MET A 1 9.99 -9.65 2.62
CA MET A 1 9.76 -8.97 1.32
C MET A 1 8.37 -9.19 0.73
N GLY A 2 7.81 -10.41 0.76
CA GLY A 2 6.48 -10.69 0.17
C GLY A 2 5.34 -9.76 0.60
N PHE A 3 5.26 -9.38 1.88
CA PHE A 3 4.23 -8.45 2.34
C PHE A 3 4.43 -6.99 1.89
N ILE A 4 5.68 -6.58 1.64
CA ILE A 4 5.98 -5.25 1.07
C ILE A 4 5.53 -5.21 -0.40
N LEU A 5 5.76 -6.31 -1.13
CA LEU A 5 5.27 -6.48 -2.50
C LEU A 5 3.73 -6.46 -2.54
N LEU A 6 3.08 -7.22 -1.65
CA LEU A 6 1.63 -7.25 -1.53
C LEU A 6 1.05 -5.87 -1.23
N ALA A 7 1.68 -5.11 -0.32
CA ALA A 7 1.27 -3.74 -0.04
C ALA A 7 1.42 -2.81 -1.25
N GLY A 8 2.54 -2.91 -1.98
CA GLY A 8 2.75 -2.15 -3.21
C GLY A 8 1.67 -2.44 -4.26
N ILE A 9 1.36 -3.71 -4.50
CA ILE A 9 0.29 -4.13 -5.42
C ILE A 9 -1.07 -3.63 -4.94
N THR A 10 -1.34 -3.70 -3.64
CA THR A 10 -2.61 -3.25 -3.05
C THR A 10 -2.84 -1.75 -3.24
N LEU A 11 -1.79 -0.94 -3.10
CA LEU A 11 -1.85 0.51 -3.37
C LEU A 11 -2.07 0.83 -4.85
N MET A 12 -1.55 -0.01 -5.76
CA MET A 12 -1.79 0.13 -7.20
C MET A 12 -3.19 -0.29 -7.63
N MET A 13 -3.99 -0.97 -6.79
CA MET A 13 -5.34 -1.40 -7.16
C MET A 13 -6.28 -0.25 -7.53
N GLY A 14 -6.00 0.97 -7.07
CA GLY A 14 -6.72 2.17 -7.52
C GLY A 14 -6.65 2.40 -9.04
N LEU A 15 -5.57 1.97 -9.70
CA LEU A 15 -5.44 2.02 -11.17
C LEU A 15 -6.42 1.08 -11.88
N PHE A 16 -6.68 -0.07 -11.26
CA PHE A 16 -7.47 -1.14 -11.85
C PHE A 16 -8.97 -1.02 -11.55
N ALA A 17 -9.38 -0.02 -10.75
CA ALA A 17 -10.78 0.23 -10.41
C ALA A 17 -11.69 0.51 -11.63
N LYS A 18 -11.11 0.88 -12.77
CA LYS A 18 -11.82 1.09 -14.05
C LYS A 18 -12.02 -0.19 -14.87
N VAL A 19 -11.39 -1.31 -14.50
CA VAL A 19 -11.50 -2.58 -15.22
C VAL A 19 -12.55 -3.44 -14.51
N LYS A 20 -13.67 -3.74 -15.19
CA LYS A 20 -14.86 -4.43 -14.64
C LYS A 20 -14.55 -5.62 -13.71
N PRO A 21 -13.77 -6.64 -14.12
CA PRO A 21 -13.44 -7.79 -13.26
C PRO A 21 -12.55 -7.44 -12.05
N LEU A 22 -11.74 -6.39 -12.14
CA LEU A 22 -10.84 -5.96 -11.06
C LEU A 22 -11.52 -5.04 -10.04
N LYS A 23 -12.65 -4.45 -10.41
CA LYS A 23 -13.45 -3.60 -9.52
C LYS A 23 -13.99 -4.39 -8.33
N ASP A 24 -14.50 -5.60 -8.55
CA ASP A 24 -15.04 -6.43 -7.47
C ASP A 24 -13.94 -7.02 -6.59
N ALA A 25 -12.80 -7.39 -7.18
CA ALA A 25 -11.59 -7.76 -6.44
C ALA A 25 -11.10 -6.61 -5.55
N SER A 26 -11.11 -5.37 -6.06
CA SER A 26 -10.69 -4.19 -5.27
C SER A 26 -11.57 -3.97 -4.05
N LYS A 27 -12.88 -4.22 -4.14
CA LYS A 27 -13.84 -4.09 -3.03
C LYS A 27 -13.60 -5.12 -1.95
N GLY A 28 -13.39 -6.38 -2.33
CA GLY A 28 -13.04 -7.45 -1.38
C GLY A 28 -11.72 -7.17 -0.66
N LEU A 29 -10.77 -6.53 -1.36
CA LEU A 29 -9.50 -6.14 -0.77
C LEU A 29 -9.58 -4.91 0.15
N VAL A 30 -10.60 -4.04 0.06
CA VAL A 30 -10.72 -2.85 0.94
C VAL A 30 -10.65 -3.25 2.42
N GLY A 31 -11.36 -4.31 2.81
CA GLY A 31 -11.33 -4.81 4.18
C GLY A 31 -9.98 -5.43 4.61
N LEU A 32 -9.18 -5.87 3.63
CA LEU A 32 -7.86 -6.47 3.85
C LEU A 32 -6.72 -5.45 3.78
N ARG A 33 -6.95 -4.24 3.25
CA ARG A 33 -5.91 -3.19 3.14
C ARG A 33 -5.25 -2.90 4.48
N VAL A 34 -6.06 -2.83 5.53
CA VAL A 34 -5.59 -2.47 6.88
C VAL A 34 -4.71 -3.59 7.47
N PRO A 35 -5.16 -4.86 7.54
CA PRO A 35 -4.27 -5.97 7.92
C PRO A 35 -2.98 -6.04 7.09
N ILE A 36 -3.09 -5.92 5.76
CA ILE A 36 -1.93 -5.93 4.85
C ILE A 36 -0.98 -4.78 5.18
N GLY A 37 -1.51 -3.58 5.43
CA GLY A 37 -0.74 -2.39 5.77
C GLY A 37 0.05 -2.56 7.08
N ILE A 38 -0.58 -3.11 8.12
CA ILE A 38 0.08 -3.38 9.40
C ILE A 38 1.24 -4.37 9.20
N VAL A 39 0.98 -5.49 8.51
CA VAL A 39 2.02 -6.51 8.29
C VAL A 39 3.16 -5.97 7.43
N ALA A 40 2.86 -5.15 6.41
CA ALA A 40 3.87 -4.52 5.57
C ALA A 40 4.73 -3.51 6.33
N PHE A 41 4.12 -2.73 7.23
CA PHE A 41 4.83 -1.80 8.11
C PHE A 41 5.85 -2.53 8.99
N PHE A 42 5.42 -3.59 9.68
CA PHE A 42 6.33 -4.40 10.50
C PHE A 42 7.37 -5.15 9.66
N SER A 43 7.00 -5.59 8.45
CA SER A 43 7.95 -6.18 7.50
C SER A 43 9.03 -5.20 7.07
N GLY A 44 8.67 -3.92 6.88
CA GLY A 44 9.62 -2.84 6.61
C GLY A 44 10.56 -2.59 7.79
N LEU A 45 10.01 -2.51 9.02
CA LEU A 45 10.82 -2.41 10.24
C LEU A 45 11.78 -3.58 10.42
N ALA A 46 11.33 -4.81 10.14
CA ALA A 46 12.16 -6.00 10.21
C ALA A 46 13.28 -6.00 9.16
N ALA A 47 13.02 -5.45 7.96
CA ALA A 47 14.00 -5.40 6.88
C ALA A 47 15.25 -4.55 7.22
N PHE A 48 15.13 -3.56 8.12
CA PHE A 48 16.31 -2.81 8.60
C PHE A 48 17.37 -3.69 9.27
N ARG A 49 16.99 -4.87 9.80
CA ARG A 49 17.93 -5.81 10.41
C ARG A 49 18.89 -6.44 9.40
N GLY A 50 18.59 -6.40 8.11
CA GLY A 50 19.43 -6.97 7.06
C GLY A 50 20.62 -6.09 6.63
N GLY A 51 20.76 -4.89 7.21
CA GLY A 51 21.82 -3.92 6.91
C GLY A 51 21.49 -2.93 5.79
N ALA A 52 22.48 -2.13 5.39
CA ALA A 52 22.33 -0.98 4.50
C ALA A 52 21.64 -1.30 3.14
N ARG A 53 21.88 -2.51 2.60
CA ARG A 53 21.27 -2.98 1.35
C ARG A 53 19.74 -3.05 1.39
N PHE A 54 19.14 -3.20 2.57
CA PHE A 54 17.69 -3.29 2.73
C PHE A 54 17.02 -1.98 3.18
N VAL A 55 17.76 -0.87 3.27
CA VAL A 55 17.20 0.42 3.70
C VAL A 55 16.09 0.89 2.76
N PHE A 56 16.29 0.77 1.45
CA PHE A 56 15.28 1.14 0.46
C PHE A 56 13.99 0.31 0.59
N PRO A 57 14.02 -1.05 0.56
CA PRO A 57 12.82 -1.85 0.81
C PRO A 57 12.21 -1.62 2.19
N ALA A 58 13.02 -1.38 3.23
CA ALA A 58 12.53 -1.11 4.58
C ALA A 58 11.69 0.17 4.64
N ILE A 59 12.22 1.29 4.11
CA ILE A 59 11.53 2.57 4.04
C ILE A 59 10.26 2.44 3.21
N MET A 60 10.34 1.81 2.04
CA MET A 60 9.17 1.67 1.17
C MET A 60 8.09 0.78 1.79
N GLY A 61 8.45 -0.26 2.54
CA GLY A 61 7.49 -1.09 3.29
C GLY A 61 6.77 -0.31 4.40
N ILE A 62 7.48 0.57 5.09
CA ILE A 62 6.88 1.45 6.11
C ILE A 62 5.92 2.44 5.46
N ILE A 63 6.35 3.13 4.40
CA ILE A 63 5.52 4.11 3.69
C ILE A 63 4.26 3.42 3.12
N ALA A 64 4.43 2.28 2.45
CA ALA A 64 3.30 1.54 1.89
C ALA A 64 2.32 1.06 2.98
N GLY A 65 2.87 0.59 4.11
CA GLY A 65 2.08 0.20 5.27
C GLY A 65 1.25 1.35 5.83
N ILE A 66 1.86 2.53 6.00
CA ILE A 66 1.16 3.74 6.47
C ILE A 66 0.04 4.12 5.51
N PHE A 67 0.29 4.18 4.21
CA PHE A 67 -0.73 4.55 3.23
C PHE A 67 -1.94 3.60 3.23
N LEU A 68 -1.72 2.31 3.44
CA LEU A 68 -2.79 1.31 3.55
C LEU A 68 -3.55 1.39 4.87
N VAL A 69 -2.88 1.78 5.95
CA VAL A 69 -3.54 2.02 7.24
C VAL A 69 -4.34 3.32 7.21
N LEU A 70 -3.87 4.37 6.53
CA LEU A 70 -4.60 5.62 6.35
C LEU A 70 -5.90 5.46 5.56
N ASP A 71 -6.03 4.40 4.76
CA ASP A 71 -7.30 4.01 4.15
C ASP A 71 -8.39 3.66 5.21
N LEU A 72 -8.05 3.43 6.49
CA LEU A 72 -9.03 3.37 7.60
C LEU A 72 -9.88 4.63 7.72
N ILE A 73 -9.33 5.79 7.37
CA ILE A 73 -10.05 7.07 7.46
C ILE A 73 -11.27 7.05 6.52
N LYS A 74 -11.19 6.27 5.43
CA LYS A 74 -12.30 6.09 4.47
C LYS A 74 -13.41 5.17 4.99
N LEU A 75 -13.16 4.37 6.03
CA LEU A 75 -14.19 3.54 6.68
C LEU A 75 -15.03 4.33 7.69
N ILE A 76 -14.69 5.59 8.00
CA ILE A 76 -15.42 6.43 8.95
C ILE A 76 -16.53 7.19 8.20
N PRO A 77 -17.84 6.87 8.42
CA PRO A 77 -18.95 7.42 7.61
C PRO A 77 -19.13 8.94 7.74
N LYS A 78 -18.60 9.56 8.81
CA LYS A 78 -18.79 10.99 9.13
C LYS A 78 -17.98 11.96 8.24
N ALA A 79 -17.20 11.47 7.28
CA ALA A 79 -16.33 12.30 6.43
C ALA A 79 -16.76 12.36 4.95
N GLU A 80 -17.95 11.86 4.60
CA GLU A 80 -18.45 11.70 3.21
C GLU A 80 -18.30 12.94 2.31
N THR A 81 -18.50 14.16 2.83
CA THR A 81 -18.42 15.40 2.04
C THR A 81 -17.00 15.90 1.79
N ALA A 82 -16.02 15.52 2.62
CA ALA A 82 -14.60 15.85 2.42
C ALA A 82 -13.82 14.73 1.69
N ILE A 83 -14.33 13.50 1.71
CA ILE A 83 -13.66 12.30 1.18
C ILE A 83 -13.52 12.34 -0.35
N SER A 84 -14.48 12.85 -1.13
CA SER A 84 -14.42 12.72 -2.60
C SER A 84 -13.24 13.46 -3.26
N LYS A 85 -12.88 14.65 -2.74
CA LYS A 85 -11.68 15.40 -3.16
C LYS A 85 -10.40 14.78 -2.60
N ALA A 86 -10.45 14.26 -1.38
CA ALA A 86 -9.32 13.56 -0.76
C ALA A 86 -9.02 12.24 -1.47
N GLU A 87 -10.01 11.50 -1.95
CA GLU A 87 -9.85 10.23 -2.67
C GLU A 87 -9.12 10.39 -3.99
N ALA A 88 -9.50 11.40 -4.79
CA ALA A 88 -8.79 11.67 -6.05
C ALA A 88 -7.32 12.02 -5.78
N THR A 89 -7.06 12.82 -4.75
CA THR A 89 -5.69 13.24 -4.36
C THR A 89 -4.89 12.07 -3.78
N LEU A 90 -5.49 11.25 -2.91
CA LEU A 90 -4.86 10.06 -2.34
C LEU A 90 -4.53 9.04 -3.42
N THR A 91 -5.40 8.84 -4.42
CA THR A 91 -5.15 7.87 -5.50
C THR A 91 -3.97 8.28 -6.37
N VAL A 92 -3.80 9.58 -6.63
CA VAL A 92 -2.67 10.12 -7.42
C VAL A 92 -1.32 9.88 -6.73
N VAL A 93 -1.29 9.84 -5.39
CA VAL A 93 -0.05 9.60 -4.61
C VAL A 93 0.14 8.12 -4.25
N GLN A 94 -0.94 7.41 -3.93
CA GLN A 94 -0.90 5.98 -3.57
C GLN A 94 -0.33 5.13 -4.70
N VAL A 95 -0.65 5.45 -5.95
CA VAL A 95 -0.21 4.66 -7.10
C VAL A 95 1.32 4.71 -7.30
N PRO A 96 1.96 5.90 -7.41
CA PRO A 96 3.42 5.99 -7.47
C PRO A 96 4.11 5.32 -6.27
N VAL A 97 3.57 5.50 -5.06
CA VAL A 97 4.08 4.84 -3.84
C VAL A 97 3.98 3.31 -3.96
N GLY A 98 2.88 2.81 -4.50
CA GLY A 98 2.67 1.38 -4.74
C GLY A 98 3.67 0.79 -5.74
N ILE A 99 3.96 1.52 -6.83
CA ILE A 99 4.98 1.12 -7.82
C ILE A 99 6.35 1.06 -7.16
N LEU A 100 6.74 2.12 -6.44
CA LEU A 100 8.03 2.18 -5.75
C LEU A 100 8.15 1.06 -4.70
N ALA A 101 7.08 0.76 -3.97
CA ALA A 101 7.08 -0.30 -2.97
C ALA A 101 7.19 -1.70 -3.61
N ALA A 102 6.54 -1.92 -4.76
CA ALA A 102 6.67 -3.16 -5.51
C ALA A 102 8.10 -3.33 -6.04
N VAL A 103 8.68 -2.29 -6.65
CA VAL A 103 10.07 -2.30 -7.13
C VAL A 103 11.04 -2.53 -5.98
N ALA A 104 10.87 -1.83 -4.86
CA ALA A 104 11.70 -2.00 -3.67
C ALA A 104 11.63 -3.42 -3.11
N ALA A 105 10.43 -4.01 -3.06
CA ALA A 105 10.25 -5.38 -2.63
C ALA A 105 10.94 -6.39 -3.55
N ILE A 106 10.84 -6.20 -4.87
CA ILE A 106 11.52 -7.04 -5.87
C ILE A 106 13.03 -6.95 -5.66
N ILE A 107 13.60 -5.74 -5.60
CA ILE A 107 15.03 -5.54 -5.34
C ILE A 107 15.43 -6.23 -4.03
N GLY A 108 14.67 -6.03 -2.96
CA GLY A 108 14.94 -6.65 -1.67
C GLY A 108 14.82 -8.19 -1.65
N MET A 109 14.16 -8.83 -2.62
CA MET A 109 14.13 -10.30 -2.72
C MET A 109 15.44 -10.87 -3.28
N PHE A 110 16.18 -10.08 -4.06
CA PHE A 110 17.43 -10.51 -4.70
C PHE A 110 18.69 -10.02 -3.96
N MET A 111 18.52 -9.33 -2.83
CA MET A 111 19.60 -8.76 -2.01
C MET A 111 19.92 -9.58 -0.77
#